data_AF-A0A817SKH9-F1
#
_entry.id   AF-A0A817SKH9-F1
#
_cell.length_a   1.000
_cell.length_b   1.000
_cell.length_c   1.000
_cell.angle_alpha   90.00
_cell.angle_beta   90.00
_cell.angle_gamma   90.00
#
_symmetry.space_group_name_H-M   'P 1'
#
loop_
_entity.id
_entity.type
_entity.pdbx_description
1 polymer ?
#
loop_
_entity_poly.entity_id
_entity_poly.type
_entity_poly.pdbx_seq_one_letter_code
_entity_poly.pdbx_strand_id
1 'polypeptide(L)'
;MTKDRLPALRAAQNGEDSDPDAAYVAINMEDNSRFMSDFFAHIDSLRTNIDKISELVEEVKRLHSTILAAPQADDRTKEELEEKMADIKK
;
A
#
# COMPACT_ATOMS: atom_id res chain seq x y z
N MET A 1 -13.18 19.76 -13.52
CA MET A 1 -13.08 20.34 -12.16
C MET A 1 -14.44 20.22 -11.50
N THR A 2 -14.61 19.29 -10.57
CA THR A 2 -15.78 19.25 -9.70
C THR A 2 -15.73 20.49 -8.80
N LYS A 3 -16.79 21.31 -8.81
CA LYS A 3 -16.89 22.49 -7.94
C LYS A 3 -16.82 22.05 -6.48
N ASP A 4 -15.87 22.61 -5.73
CA ASP A 4 -15.77 22.39 -4.30
C ASP A 4 -17.01 22.98 -3.59
N ARG A 5 -17.81 22.10 -2.97
CA ARG A 5 -19.03 22.46 -2.22
C ARG A 5 -18.81 22.53 -0.71
N LEU A 6 -17.59 22.26 -0.23
CA LEU A 6 -17.24 22.33 1.18
C LEU A 6 -17.53 23.72 1.79
N PRO A 7 -17.21 24.84 1.11
CA PRO A 7 -17.52 26.18 1.63
C PRO A 7 -19.02 26.45 1.76
N ALA A 8 -19.82 25.94 0.81
CA ALA A 8 -21.28 26.10 0.84
C ALA A 8 -21.94 25.30 1.96
N LEU A 9 -21.42 24.09 2.25
CA LEU A 9 -21.87 23.28 3.38
C LEU A 9 -21.53 23.94 4.73
N ARG A 10 -20.32 24.50 4.86
CA ARG A 10 -19.90 25.24 6.06
C ARG A 10 -20.74 26.51 6.29
N ALA A 11 -21.06 27.23 5.22
CA ALA A 11 -21.91 28.41 5.31
C ALA A 11 -23.35 28.06 5.71
N ALA A 12 -23.90 26.96 5.21
CA ALA A 12 -25.22 26.46 5.62
C ALA A 12 -25.23 26.02 7.09
N GLN A 13 -24.19 25.33 7.56
CA GLN A 13 -24.04 24.89 8.95
C GLN A 13 -23.97 26.07 9.94
N ASN A 14 -23.37 27.18 9.54
CA ASN A 14 -23.18 28.35 10.41
C ASN A 14 -24.33 29.38 10.32
N GLY A 15 -25.26 29.21 9.37
CA GLY A 15 -26.38 30.13 9.13
C GLY A 15 -27.67 29.79 9.88
N GLU A 16 -27.76 28.59 10.46
CA GLU A 16 -28.86 28.16 11.34
C GLU A 16 -28.38 28.23 12.80
N ASP A 17 -28.58 29.38 13.43
CA ASP A 17 -28.39 29.50 14.87
C ASP A 17 -29.49 28.69 15.59
N SER A 18 -29.05 27.83 16.51
CA SER A 18 -29.77 27.38 17.71
C SER A 18 -30.86 26.29 17.58
N ASP A 19 -30.52 25.12 17.06
CA ASP A 19 -31.10 23.88 17.59
C ASP A 19 -29.97 22.90 17.97
N PRO A 20 -29.64 22.74 19.26
CA PRO A 20 -28.62 21.81 19.71
C PRO A 20 -28.98 20.33 19.43
N ASP A 21 -30.20 20.05 18.96
CA ASP A 21 -30.69 18.71 18.59
C ASP A 21 -30.90 18.55 17.06
N ALA A 22 -30.71 19.59 16.25
CA ALA A 22 -30.79 19.51 14.80
C ALA A 22 -29.53 18.88 14.20
N ALA A 23 -29.50 17.56 14.28
CA ALA A 23 -28.70 16.68 13.44
C ALA A 23 -27.18 16.99 13.46
N TYR A 24 -26.58 16.86 14.65
CA TYR A 24 -25.34 16.10 14.69
C TYR A 24 -25.64 14.72 14.10
N VAL A 25 -25.53 14.56 12.78
CA VAL A 25 -25.27 13.27 12.18
C VAL A 25 -23.85 12.94 12.61
N ALA A 26 -23.72 12.49 13.85
CA ALA A 26 -22.54 11.81 14.32
C ALA A 26 -22.44 10.56 13.45
N ILE A 27 -21.70 10.68 12.35
CA ILE A 27 -21.14 9.52 11.68
C ILE A 27 -20.30 8.88 12.78
N ASN A 28 -20.82 7.82 13.38
CA ASN A 28 -20.17 7.14 14.48
C ASN A 28 -18.86 6.54 13.96
N MET A 29 -17.78 7.33 14.01
CA MET A 29 -16.47 6.92 13.50
C MET A 29 -15.85 5.82 14.38
N GLU A 30 -16.37 5.61 15.58
CA GLU A 30 -15.92 4.58 16.52
C GLU A 30 -16.04 3.18 15.91
N ASP A 31 -17.11 2.89 15.17
CA ASP A 31 -17.28 1.61 14.47
C ASP A 31 -16.54 1.56 13.13
N ASN A 32 -16.39 2.69 12.45
CA ASN A 32 -15.76 2.73 11.11
C ASN A 32 -14.23 2.58 11.16
N SER A 33 -13.58 3.17 12.17
CA SER A 33 -12.13 3.05 12.37
C SER A 33 -11.70 1.62 12.70
N ARG A 34 -12.56 0.84 13.37
CA ARG A 34 -12.35 -0.60 13.63
C ARG A 34 -12.81 -1.48 12.47
N PHE A 35 -13.85 -1.09 11.75
CA PHE A 35 -14.39 -1.88 10.63
C PHE A 35 -13.37 -2.07 9.50
N MET A 36 -12.51 -1.07 9.26
CA MET A 36 -11.56 -1.11 8.15
C MET A 36 -10.10 -1.34 8.55
N SER A 37 -9.80 -1.49 9.85
CA SER A 37 -8.41 -1.67 10.31
C SER A 37 -7.76 -2.90 9.67
N ASP A 38 -8.48 -4.01 9.64
CA ASP A 38 -7.98 -5.29 9.13
C ASP A 38 -7.86 -5.27 7.60
N PHE A 39 -8.76 -4.54 6.94
CA PHE A 39 -8.72 -4.32 5.50
C PHE A 39 -7.49 -3.50 5.11
N PHE A 40 -7.23 -2.39 5.80
CA PHE A 40 -6.05 -1.56 5.52
C PHE A 40 -4.75 -2.28 5.90
N ALA A 41 -4.73 -3.04 7.00
CA ALA A 41 -3.59 -3.88 7.35
C ALA A 41 -3.27 -4.92 6.26
N HIS A 42 -4.30 -5.52 5.65
CA HIS A 42 -4.13 -6.41 4.50
C HIS A 42 -3.57 -5.68 3.27
N ILE A 43 -4.08 -4.48 2.97
CA ILE A 43 -3.59 -3.67 1.84
C ILE A 43 -2.14 -3.26 2.03
N ASP A 44 -1.74 -2.86 3.24
CA ASP A 44 -0.36 -2.48 3.53
C ASP A 44 0.59 -3.69 3.50
N SER A 45 0.14 -4.86 3.97
CA SER A 45 0.86 -6.12 3.79
C SER A 45 1.04 -6.45 2.31
N LEU A 46 -0.01 -6.30 1.50
CA LEU A 46 0.05 -6.54 0.06
C LEU A 46 1.03 -5.59 -0.63
N ARG A 47 1.02 -4.29 -0.29
CA ARG A 47 1.99 -3.32 -0.80
C ARG A 47 3.42 -3.69 -0.46
N THR A 48 3.66 -4.04 0.81
CA THR A 48 4.98 -4.49 1.28
C THR A 48 5.46 -5.74 0.52
N ASN A 49 4.56 -6.68 0.24
CA ASN A 49 4.88 -7.87 -0.54
C ASN A 49 5.22 -7.53 -2.01
N ILE A 50 4.50 -6.60 -2.62
CA ILE A 50 4.80 -6.12 -3.98
C ILE A 50 6.19 -5.48 -4.02
N ASP A 51 6.52 -4.61 -3.06
CA ASP A 51 7.83 -3.97 -2.97
C ASP A 51 8.95 -5.02 -2.82
N LYS A 52 8.73 -6.01 -1.95
CA LYS A 52 9.66 -7.14 -1.76
C LYS A 52 9.87 -7.95 -3.05
N ILE A 53 8.82 -8.27 -3.79
CA ILE A 53 8.95 -8.99 -5.07
C ILE A 53 9.73 -8.13 -6.07
N SER A 54 9.48 -6.82 -6.12
CA SER A 54 10.21 -5.91 -7.00
C SER A 54 11.71 -5.90 -6.68
N GLU A 55 12.08 -5.85 -5.39
CA GLU A 55 13.48 -5.93 -4.97
C GLU A 55 14.13 -7.27 -5.36
N LEU A 56 13.45 -8.39 -5.11
CA LEU A 56 13.95 -9.72 -5.49
C LEU A 56 14.16 -9.83 -7.01
N VAL A 57 13.27 -9.27 -7.82
CA VAL A 57 13.40 -9.27 -9.28
C VAL A 57 14.63 -8.46 -9.73
N GLU A 58 14.88 -7.29 -9.14
CA GLU A 58 16.08 -6.50 -9.45
C GLU A 58 17.37 -7.23 -9.01
N GLU A 59 17.35 -7.91 -7.86
CA GLU A 59 18.47 -8.71 -7.39
C GLU A 59 18.77 -9.89 -8.34
N VAL A 60 17.73 -10.59 -8.81
CA VAL A 60 17.84 -11.65 -9.83
C VAL A 60 18.47 -11.12 -11.11
N LYS A 61 18.04 -9.95 -11.61
CA LYS A 61 18.64 -9.33 -12.81
C LYS A 61 20.13 -9.04 -12.61
N ARG A 62 20.52 -8.53 -11.44
CA ARG A 62 21.92 -8.24 -11.11
C ARG A 62 22.76 -9.51 -11.05
N LEU A 63 22.27 -10.56 -10.39
CA LEU A 63 22.93 -11.86 -10.33
C LEU A 63 23.06 -12.48 -11.73
N HIS A 64 21.99 -12.46 -12.53
CA HIS A 64 22.03 -12.91 -13.93
C HIS A 64 23.08 -12.15 -14.74
N SER A 65 23.11 -10.82 -14.63
CA SER A 65 24.10 -10.01 -15.34
C SER A 65 25.53 -10.33 -14.90
N THR A 66 25.75 -10.59 -13.62
CA THR A 66 27.06 -10.93 -13.05
C THR A 66 27.54 -12.29 -13.56
N ILE A 67 26.67 -13.31 -13.52
CA ILE A 67 26.97 -14.67 -13.99
C ILE A 67 27.29 -14.67 -15.49
N LEU A 68 26.51 -13.93 -16.30
CA LEU A 68 26.74 -13.84 -17.75
C LEU A 68 28.00 -13.03 -18.11
N ALA A 69 28.42 -12.09 -17.27
CA ALA A 69 29.64 -11.31 -17.47
C ALA A 69 30.91 -12.03 -16.98
N ALA A 70 30.78 -13.04 -16.13
CA ALA A 70 31.90 -13.78 -15.60
C ALA A 70 32.39 -14.85 -16.61
N PRO A 71 33.71 -14.97 -16.84
CA PRO A 71 34.28 -15.97 -17.75
C PRO A 71 34.13 -17.42 -17.24
N GLN A 72 33.87 -17.60 -15.94
CA GLN A 72 33.46 -18.84 -15.29
C GLN A 72 32.38 -18.50 -14.27
N ALA A 73 31.26 -19.23 -14.27
CA ALA A 73 30.19 -19.02 -13.30
C ALA A 73 30.61 -19.59 -11.93
N ASP A 74 30.41 -18.82 -10.86
CA ASP A 74 30.62 -19.27 -9.48
C ASP A 74 29.36 -20.04 -9.02
N ASP A 75 29.52 -21.32 -8.67
CA ASP A 75 28.41 -22.20 -8.27
C ASP A 75 27.59 -21.61 -7.11
N ARG A 76 28.25 -20.85 -6.22
CA ARG A 76 27.59 -20.14 -5.12
C ARG A 76 26.63 -19.06 -5.61
N THR A 77 27.02 -18.27 -6.61
CA THR A 77 26.14 -17.23 -7.19
C THR A 77 24.94 -17.82 -7.94
N LYS A 78 25.08 -19.06 -8.43
CA LYS A 78 24.01 -19.80 -9.08
C LYS A 78 22.99 -20.35 -8.08
N GLU A 79 23.44 -20.88 -6.95
CA GLU A 79 22.54 -21.27 -5.84
C GLU A 79 21.76 -20.07 -5.30
N GLU A 80 22.43 -18.92 -5.07
CA GLU A 80 21.78 -17.69 -4.63
C GLU A 80 20.71 -17.22 -5.63
N LEU A 81 20.97 -17.35 -6.93
CA LEU A 81 19.99 -17.03 -7.97
C LEU A 81 18.78 -17.98 -7.95
N GLU A 82 18.99 -19.28 -7.78
CA GLU A 82 17.90 -20.27 -7.71
C GLU A 82 17.01 -20.06 -6.48
N GLU A 83 17.59 -19.72 -5.32
CA GLU A 83 16.85 -19.36 -4.11
C GLU A 83 15.97 -18.13 -4.34
N LYS A 84 16.53 -17.06 -4.91
CA LYS A 84 15.78 -15.81 -5.19
C LYS A 84 14.65 -16.04 -6.19
N MET A 85 14.85 -16.89 -7.20
CA MET A 85 13.77 -17.28 -8.12
C MET A 85 12.67 -18.10 -7.44
N ALA A 86 13.01 -18.96 -6.48
CA ALA A 86 12.04 -19.72 -5.69
C ALA A 86 11.23 -18.80 -4.77
N ASP A 87 11.86 -17.79 -4.17
CA ASP A 87 11.21 -16.79 -3.32
C ASP A 87 10.26 -15.88 -4.10
N ILE A 88 10.56 -15.55 -5.36
CA ILE A 88 9.63 -14.82 -6.25
C ILE A 88 8.41 -15.66 -6.62
N LYS A 89 8.56 -16.99 -6.67
CA LYS A 89 7.49 -17.91 -7.08
C LYS A 89 6.53 -18.27 -5.94
N LYS A 90 6.92 -18.02 -4.69
CA LYS A 90 6.11 -18.24 -3.49
C LYS A 90 5.09 -17.14 -3.28
#